data_AF-A0A445B8Y4-F1
#
_entry.id   AF-A0A445B8Y4-F1
#
_cell.length_a   1.000
_cell.length_b   1.000
_cell.length_c   1.000
_cell.angle_alpha   90.00
_cell.angle_beta   90.00
_cell.angle_gamma   90.00
#
_symmetry.space_group_name_H-M   'P 1'
#
loop_
_entity.id
_entity.type
_entity.pdbx_description
1 polymer ?
#
loop_
_entity_poly.entity_id
_entity_poly.type
_entity_poly.pdbx_seq_one_letter_code
_entity_poly.pdbx_strand_id
1 'polypeptide(L)'
;MRDGHNKVYKSFSDIIEGKEGRFRETLLGKRVDYSGRSVIVVGPSLSLHRCGLPREIAIKLFQTFVIGFLKFRSNFNLIFNVLNILFQS
;
A
#
# COMPACT_ATOMS: atom_id res chain seq x y z
N MET A 1 10.39 16.26 -34.46
CA MET A 1 9.34 15.44 -35.09
C MET A 1 8.13 15.43 -34.17
N ARG A 2 6.92 15.51 -34.70
CA ARG A 2 5.66 15.51 -33.93
C ARG A 2 4.77 14.39 -34.47
N ASP A 3 3.90 13.85 -33.63
CA ASP A 3 2.95 12.82 -34.05
C ASP A 3 1.79 13.40 -34.88
N GLY A 4 0.88 12.53 -35.34
CA GLY A 4 -0.34 12.90 -36.07
C GLY A 4 -1.33 13.76 -35.28
N HIS A 5 -1.10 13.97 -33.98
CA HIS A 5 -1.86 14.85 -33.09
C HIS A 5 -1.04 16.09 -32.66
N ASN A 6 0.03 16.42 -33.38
CA ASN A 6 0.94 17.55 -33.13
C ASN A 6 1.64 17.50 -31.75
N LYS A 7 1.70 16.33 -31.10
CA LYS A 7 2.45 16.14 -29.86
C LYS A 7 3.93 15.92 -30.19
N VAL A 8 4.80 16.63 -29.49
CA VAL A 8 6.25 16.48 -29.65
C VAL A 8 6.68 15.11 -29.10
N TYR A 9 7.43 14.35 -29.89
CA TYR A 9 8.02 13.10 -29.41
C TYR A 9 9.03 13.40 -28.30
N LYS A 10 8.97 12.65 -27.19
CA LYS A 10 9.98 12.72 -26.14
C LYS A 10 11.24 12.00 -26.61
N SER A 11 12.39 12.65 -26.50
CA SER A 11 13.70 12.04 -26.74
C SER A 11 14.09 11.11 -25.59
N PHE A 12 15.14 10.31 -25.78
CA PHE A 12 15.65 9.44 -24.72
C PHE A 12 16.13 10.25 -23.50
N SER A 13 16.74 11.41 -23.73
CA SER A 13 17.13 12.35 -22.67
C SER A 13 15.91 12.87 -21.91
N ASP A 14 14.81 13.18 -22.60
CA ASP A 14 13.57 13.66 -21.98
C ASP A 14 12.84 12.59 -21.15
N ILE A 15 13.12 11.31 -21.40
CA ILE A 15 12.59 10.19 -20.61
C ILE A 15 13.39 10.03 -19.30
N ILE A 16 14.68 10.36 -19.32
CA ILE A 16 15.59 10.22 -18.18
C ILE A 16 15.51 11.45 -17.28
N GLU A 17 15.55 12.64 -17.86
CA GLU A 17 15.61 13.92 -17.18
C GLU A 17 14.23 14.58 -17.01
N GLY A 18 14.17 15.61 -16.16
CA GLY A 18 12.95 16.38 -15.91
C GLY A 18 12.09 15.86 -14.75
N LYS A 19 10.99 16.57 -14.48
CA LYS A 19 10.10 16.27 -13.33
C LYS A 19 9.30 14.98 -13.51
N GLU A 20 8.89 14.69 -14.75
CA GLU A 20 8.27 13.41 -15.16
C GLU A 20 9.31 12.38 -15.65
N GLY A 21 10.60 12.67 -15.45
CA GLY A 21 11.68 11.76 -15.85
C GLY A 21 11.69 10.51 -14.96
N ARG A 22 12.18 9.39 -15.51
CA ARG A 22 12.25 8.10 -14.81
C ARG A 22 13.01 8.18 -13.47
N PHE A 23 14.02 9.03 -13.37
CA PHE A 23 14.73 9.23 -12.11
C PHE A 23 13.81 9.75 -10.99
N ARG A 24 12.98 10.75 -11.29
CA ARG A 24 12.13 11.38 -10.27
C ARG A 24 10.85 10.59 -9.99
N GLU A 25 10.24 10.01 -11.01
CA GLU A 25 9.00 9.25 -10.84
C GLU A 25 9.21 7.83 -10.30
N THR A 26 10.33 7.18 -10.65
CA THR A 26 10.51 5.75 -10.37
C THR A 26 11.66 5.47 -9.42
N LEU A 27 12.72 6.29 -9.39
CA LEU A 27 13.92 6.02 -8.59
C LEU A 27 13.95 6.77 -7.25
N LEU A 28 13.34 7.95 -7.13
CA LEU A 28 13.31 8.70 -5.85
C LEU A 28 12.23 8.26 -4.86
N GLY A 29 11.17 7.61 -5.34
CA GLY A 29 10.10 7.12 -4.47
C GLY A 29 9.16 6.21 -5.22
N LYS A 30 8.92 5.01 -4.68
CA LYS A 30 7.96 4.04 -5.21
C LYS A 30 6.79 3.90 -4.25
N ARG A 31 5.64 3.49 -4.79
CA ARG A 31 4.53 3.03 -3.96
C ARG A 31 4.92 1.71 -3.32
N VAL A 32 4.56 1.54 -2.06
CA VAL A 32 4.97 0.40 -1.24
C VAL A 32 3.73 -0.35 -0.78
N ASP A 33 3.77 -1.68 -0.87
CA ASP A 33 2.76 -2.55 -0.30
C ASP A 33 2.79 -2.52 1.23
N TYR A 34 1.73 -3.02 1.88
CA TYR A 34 1.60 -2.96 3.34
C TYR A 34 1.75 -1.54 3.91
N SER A 35 1.22 -0.55 3.18
CA SER A 35 1.17 0.84 3.61
C SER A 35 -0.29 1.32 3.71
N GLY A 36 -0.53 2.28 4.60
CA GLY A 36 -1.87 2.82 4.86
C GLY A 36 -1.79 4.30 5.25
N ARG A 37 -2.90 5.01 5.12
CA ARG A 37 -3.03 6.42 5.51
C ARG A 37 -4.35 6.61 6.25
N SER A 38 -4.33 7.43 7.30
CA SER A 38 -5.52 7.80 8.06
C SER A 38 -5.35 9.17 8.71
N VAL A 39 -6.44 9.71 9.25
CA VAL A 39 -6.43 10.96 10.02
C VAL A 39 -5.92 10.68 11.42
N ILE A 40 -5.05 11.56 11.92
CA ILE A 40 -4.49 11.47 13.28
C ILE A 40 -5.45 12.14 14.26
N VAL A 41 -5.79 11.43 15.34
CA VAL A 41 -6.64 11.93 16.43
C VAL A 41 -5.88 11.80 17.75
N VAL A 42 -6.10 12.73 18.67
CA VAL A 42 -5.42 12.76 19.98
C VAL A 42 -5.89 11.58 20.85
N GLY A 43 -4.94 10.77 21.33
CA GLY A 43 -5.19 9.64 22.23
C GLY A 43 -4.53 9.86 23.60
N PRO A 44 -5.17 10.57 24.55
CA PRO A 44 -4.53 10.99 25.80
C PRO A 44 -4.19 9.84 26.76
N SER A 45 -4.79 8.66 26.59
CA SER A 45 -4.53 7.46 27.40
C SER A 45 -3.39 6.58 26.86
N LEU A 46 -2.81 6.92 25.70
CA LEU A 46 -1.74 6.13 25.08
C LEU A 46 -0.37 6.52 25.62
N SER A 47 0.46 5.52 25.93
CA SER A 47 1.87 5.73 26.26
C SER A 47 2.68 6.15 25.02
N LEU A 48 3.82 6.81 25.22
CA LEU A 48 4.68 7.34 24.15
C LEU A 48 5.08 6.32 23.07
N HIS A 49 5.20 5.05 23.42
CA HIS A 49 5.61 3.97 22.50
C HIS A 49 4.43 3.29 21.78
N ARG A 50 3.19 3.76 22.00
CA ARG A 50 1.96 3.15 21.46
C ARG A 50 1.27 4.11 20.52
N CYS A 51 0.56 3.56 19.53
CA CYS A 51 -0.36 4.29 18.68
C CYS A 51 -1.69 3.53 18.56
N GLY A 52 -2.77 4.27 18.34
CA GLY A 52 -4.06 3.69 17.98
C GLY A 52 -4.10 3.44 16.47
N LEU A 53 -4.44 2.21 16.07
CA LEU A 53 -4.65 1.83 14.68
C LEU A 53 -6.13 1.46 14.47
N PRO A 54 -6.82 2.04 13.47
CA PRO A 54 -8.15 1.59 13.09
C PRO A 54 -8.14 0.11 12.71
N ARG A 55 -9.18 -0.61 13.12
CA ARG A 55 -9.27 -2.07 12.97
C ARG A 55 -9.19 -2.49 11.50
N GLU A 56 -9.86 -1.77 10.63
CA GLU A 56 -9.98 -2.07 9.19
C GLU A 56 -8.60 -1.94 8.52
N ILE A 57 -7.85 -0.91 8.89
CA ILE A 57 -6.49 -0.68 8.39
C ILE A 57 -5.54 -1.76 8.92
N ALA A 58 -5.61 -2.08 10.22
CA ALA A 58 -4.77 -3.12 10.82
C ALA A 58 -5.00 -4.49 10.15
N ILE A 59 -6.25 -4.87 9.89
CA ILE A 59 -6.57 -6.13 9.20
C ILE A 59 -5.95 -6.17 7.79
N LYS A 60 -6.05 -5.08 7.03
CA LYS A 60 -5.49 -5.00 5.67
C LYS A 60 -3.95 -5.07 5.68
N LEU A 61 -3.31 -4.36 6.61
CA LEU A 61 -1.85 -4.32 6.73
C LEU A 61 -1.25 -5.66 7.18
N PHE A 62 -1.94 -6.36 8.08
CA PHE A 62 -1.41 -7.60 8.68
C PHE A 62 -2.02 -8.88 8.08
N GLN A 63 -2.80 -8.77 7.00
CA GLN A 63 -3.50 -9.90 6.37
C GLN A 63 -2.59 -11.12 6.12
N THR A 64 -1.41 -10.90 5.52
CA THR A 64 -0.47 -11.98 5.21
C THR A 64 0.01 -12.71 6.47
N PHE A 65 0.28 -11.96 7.54
CA PHE A 65 0.71 -12.52 8.82
C PHE A 65 -0.40 -13.31 9.51
N VAL A 66 -1.63 -12.78 9.50
CA VAL A 66 -2.80 -13.44 10.08
C VAL A 66 -3.10 -14.75 9.35
N ILE A 67 -3.06 -14.75 8.01
CA ILE A 67 -3.23 -15.97 7.20
C ILE A 67 -2.11 -16.97 7.49
N GLY A 68 -0.86 -16.52 7.55
CA GLY A 68 0.28 -17.38 7.86
C GLY A 68 0.14 -18.07 9.22
N PHE A 69 -0.26 -17.31 10.24
CA PHE A 69 -0.51 -17.83 11.59
C PHE A 69 -1.66 -18.85 11.61
N LEU A 70 -2.77 -18.56 10.93
CA LEU A 70 -3.91 -19.48 10.85
C LEU A 70 -3.59 -20.76 10.09
N LYS A 71 -2.74 -20.68 9.05
CA LYS A 71 -2.28 -21.85 8.28
C LYS A 71 -1.41 -22.77 9.14
N PHE A 72 -0.50 -22.19 9.92
CA PHE A 72 0.34 -22.96 10.84
C PHE A 72 -0.49 -23.76 11.85
N ARG A 73 -1.67 -23.25 12.25
CA ARG A 73 -2.59 -23.92 13.17
C ARG A 73 -3.54 -24.94 12.49
N SER A 74 -3.25 -25.34 11.25
CA SER A 74 -3.91 -26.43 10.49
C SER A 74 -5.43 -26.33 10.34
N ASN A 75 -6.00 -25.11 10.28
CA ASN A 75 -7.45 -24.92 10.12
C ASN A 75 -7.79 -24.23 8.79
N PHE A 76 -7.59 -24.93 7.66
CA PHE A 76 -7.78 -24.39 6.31
C PHE A 76 -9.20 -23.87 6.02
N ASN A 77 -10.25 -24.57 6.50
CA ASN A 77 -11.64 -24.14 6.32
C ASN A 77 -11.97 -22.88 7.13
N LEU A 78 -11.35 -22.71 8.28
CA LEU A 78 -11.49 -21.50 9.10
C LEU A 78 -10.88 -20.29 8.37
N ILE A 79 -9.77 -20.48 7.66
CA ILE A 79 -9.10 -19.40 6.91
C ILE A 79 -10.03 -18.82 5.85
N PHE A 80 -10.66 -19.66 5.02
CA PHE A 80 -11.58 -19.17 3.98
C PHE A 80 -12.78 -18.43 4.57
N ASN A 81 -13.38 -18.94 5.65
CA ASN A 81 -14.51 -18.29 6.30
C ASN A 81 -14.12 -16.97 6.99
N VAL A 82 -12.99 -16.94 7.70
CA VAL A 82 -12.51 -15.72 8.38
C VAL A 82 -12.10 -14.66 7.37
N LEU A 83 -11.49 -15.03 6.24
CA LEU A 83 -11.18 -14.09 5.17
C LEU A 83 -12.46 -13.50 4.56
N ASN A 84 -13.47 -14.31 4.28
CA ASN A 84 -14.74 -13.78 3.77
C ASN A 84 -15.42 -12.84 4.78
N ILE A 85 -15.43 -13.19 6.07
CA ILE A 85 -16.05 -12.36 7.11
C ILE A 85 -15.29 -11.03 7.31
N LEU A 86 -13.96 -11.06 7.36
CA LEU A 86 -13.13 -9.87 7.63
C LEU A 86 -12.97 -8.92 6.43
N PHE A 87 -13.23 -9.39 5.20
CA PHE A 87 -13.04 -8.59 3.97
C PHE A 87 -14.34 -8.29 3.20
N GLN A 88 -15.51 -8.80 3.62
CA GLN A 88 -16.81 -8.47 3.02
C GLN A 88 -17.71 -7.59 3.89
N SER A 89 -17.24 -7.09 5.04
CA SER A 89 -17.96 -6.12 5.88
C SER A 89 -17.42 -4.70 5.74
#